data_AF-A0A9W6PV73-F1
#
_entry.id   AF-A0A9W6PV73-F1
#
_cell.length_a   1.000
_cell.length_b   1.000
_cell.length_c   1.000
_cell.angle_alpha   90.00
_cell.angle_beta   90.00
_cell.angle_gamma   90.00
#
_symmetry.space_group_name_H-M   'P 1'
#
loop_
_entity.id
_entity.type
_entity.pdbx_description
1 polymer ?
#
loop_
_entity_poly.entity_id
_entity_poly.type
_entity_poly.pdbx_seq_one_letter_code
_entity_poly.pdbx_strand_id
1 'polypeptide(L)'
;MRCMGRMPSAPGDEKPRNETEHERLDRQLMELLQGFRVAVTGVQVLFAFLLTVPFAVGFRDVDDGGRALYYVALLGAALASICFIAPVTQHRILFRLGQKSLLIRRANRFGICGAVALAVSITAATALIMETLLSDAAAAVGGAVIAALCAWAWFVQPLLSRRAVLAARNGSGGGSRDGGLGAAEPPARAPAEGSGAASRATAPERDDP
;
A
#
# COMPACT_ATOMS: atom_id res chain seq x y z
N MET A 1 49.82 -32.46 -1.04
CA MET A 1 49.27 -31.36 -0.21
C MET A 1 48.47 -30.41 -1.11
N ARG A 2 47.14 -30.56 -1.15
CA ARG A 2 46.22 -29.58 -1.75
C ARG A 2 45.44 -28.93 -0.61
N CYS A 3 45.74 -27.68 -0.30
CA CYS A 3 44.88 -26.85 0.53
C CYS A 3 43.65 -26.47 -0.30
N MET A 4 42.57 -27.26 -0.19
CA MET A 4 41.24 -26.82 -0.61
C MET A 4 40.77 -25.73 0.36
N GLY A 5 41.04 -24.48 -0.01
CA GLY A 5 40.40 -23.32 0.60
C GLY A 5 38.90 -23.41 0.34
N ARG A 6 38.14 -23.70 1.40
CA ARG A 6 36.69 -23.53 1.45
C ARG A 6 36.39 -22.05 1.20
N MET A 7 35.83 -21.72 0.04
CA MET A 7 35.27 -20.38 -0.16
C MET A 7 34.04 -20.21 0.75
N PRO A 8 33.92 -19.10 1.49
CA PRO A 8 32.69 -18.77 2.21
C PRO A 8 31.55 -18.56 1.21
N SER A 9 30.45 -19.27 1.41
CA SER A 9 29.21 -19.07 0.68
C SER A 9 28.77 -17.61 0.83
N ALA A 10 28.54 -16.93 -0.28
CA ALA A 10 28.03 -15.56 -0.27
C ALA A 10 26.69 -15.48 0.47
N PRO A 11 26.49 -14.52 1.40
CA PRO A 11 25.19 -14.26 1.98
C PRO A 11 24.36 -13.45 0.98
N GLY A 12 23.62 -14.13 0.11
CA GLY A 12 22.96 -13.42 -1.00
C GLY A 12 21.81 -14.13 -1.73
N ASP A 13 21.29 -15.26 -1.25
CA ASP A 13 20.08 -15.87 -1.85
C ASP A 13 19.28 -16.71 -0.85
N GLU A 14 18.96 -16.17 0.33
CA GLU A 14 17.79 -16.66 1.06
C GLU A 14 16.53 -16.08 0.39
N LYS A 15 16.13 -16.66 -0.74
CA LYS A 15 14.72 -16.58 -1.15
C LYS A 15 13.90 -17.21 -0.02
N PRO A 16 12.92 -16.52 0.60
CA PRO A 16 12.02 -17.18 1.52
C PRO A 16 11.06 -18.06 0.69
N ARG A 17 11.53 -19.26 0.33
CA ARG A 17 10.76 -20.31 -0.35
C ARG A 17 9.98 -21.12 0.69
N ASN A 18 9.18 -20.47 1.53
CA ASN A 18 7.98 -21.05 2.15
C ASN A 18 7.14 -20.04 3.00
N GLU A 19 7.07 -18.77 2.61
CA GLU A 19 6.30 -17.79 3.38
C GLU A 19 4.79 -17.98 3.19
N THR A 20 4.06 -18.20 4.28
CA THR A 20 2.59 -18.32 4.23
C THR A 20 1.95 -16.98 3.86
N GLU A 21 0.77 -17.00 3.23
CA GLU A 21 0.03 -15.76 2.91
C GLU A 21 -0.22 -14.91 4.18
N HIS A 22 -0.36 -15.57 5.33
CA HIS A 22 -0.49 -14.93 6.63
C HIS A 22 0.78 -14.21 7.11
N GLU A 23 1.98 -14.77 6.89
CA GLU A 23 3.26 -14.12 7.23
C GLU A 23 3.53 -12.91 6.34
N ARG A 24 3.20 -13.01 5.04
CA ARG A 24 3.32 -11.87 4.11
C ARG A 24 2.48 -10.68 4.55
N LEU A 25 1.22 -10.92 4.93
CA LEU A 25 0.30 -9.88 5.37
C LEU A 25 0.74 -9.24 6.69
N ASP A 26 1.28 -10.03 7.62
CA ASP A 26 1.84 -9.49 8.87
C ASP A 26 3.07 -8.63 8.62
N ARG A 27 3.97 -9.07 7.73
CA ARG A 27 5.15 -8.28 7.35
C ARG A 27 4.76 -6.94 6.71
N GLN A 28 3.84 -6.97 5.74
CA GLN A 28 3.31 -5.75 5.11
C GLN A 28 2.64 -4.82 6.13
N LEU A 29 1.85 -5.37 7.05
CA LEU A 29 1.21 -4.58 8.09
C LEU A 29 2.26 -3.95 9.03
N MET A 30 3.28 -4.70 9.44
CA MET A 30 4.36 -4.19 10.29
C MET A 30 5.16 -3.09 9.60
N GLU A 31 5.46 -3.24 8.31
CA GLU A 31 6.10 -2.20 7.50
C GLU A 31 5.24 -0.92 7.40
N LEU A 32 3.93 -1.06 7.19
CA LEU A 32 2.99 0.07 7.19
C LEU A 32 2.89 0.75 8.56
N LEU A 33 2.80 -0.03 9.63
CA LEU A 33 2.74 0.50 11.01
C LEU A 33 4.03 1.21 11.40
N GLN A 34 5.19 0.75 10.91
CA GLN A 34 6.46 1.45 11.09
C GLN A 34 6.43 2.81 10.39
N GLY A 35 5.90 2.89 9.16
CA GLY A 35 5.68 4.16 8.46
C GLY A 35 4.76 5.10 9.25
N PHE A 36 3.66 4.58 9.81
CA PHE A 36 2.76 5.38 10.66
C PHE A 36 3.44 5.85 11.94
N ARG A 37 4.34 5.08 12.56
CA ARG A 37 5.07 5.55 13.76
C ARG A 37 5.92 6.78 13.46
N VAL A 38 6.57 6.84 12.30
CA VAL A 38 7.33 8.02 11.87
C VAL A 38 6.40 9.22 11.68
N ALA A 39 5.19 9.02 11.16
CA ALA A 39 4.20 10.09 11.04
C ALA A 39 3.65 10.54 12.40
N VAL A 40 3.39 9.59 13.32
CA VAL A 40 2.87 9.86 14.67
C VAL A 40 3.83 10.76 15.46
N THR A 41 5.14 10.53 15.39
CA THR A 41 6.10 11.39 16.11
C THR A 41 6.05 12.83 15.60
N GLY A 42 5.98 13.03 14.29
CA GLY A 42 5.84 14.36 13.70
C GLY A 42 4.53 15.06 14.12
N VAL A 43 3.42 14.33 14.04
CA VAL A 43 2.10 14.82 14.46
C VAL A 43 2.03 15.18 15.94
N GLN A 44 2.63 14.36 16.82
CA GLN A 44 2.62 14.61 18.26
C GLN A 44 3.35 15.90 18.62
N VAL A 45 4.49 16.16 17.98
CA VAL A 45 5.25 17.40 18.16
C VAL A 45 4.42 18.60 17.71
N LEU A 46 3.83 18.54 16.51
CA LEU A 46 2.93 19.57 16.00
C LEU A 46 1.77 19.85 16.98
N PHE A 47 1.10 18.78 17.44
CA PHE A 47 -0.03 18.88 18.36
C PHE A 47 0.37 19.51 19.70
N ALA A 48 1.52 19.09 20.26
CA ALA A 48 2.04 19.65 21.51
C ALA A 48 2.33 21.16 21.38
N PHE A 49 2.95 21.58 20.27
CA PHE A 49 3.18 23.00 20.02
C PHE A 49 1.88 23.79 19.83
N LEU A 50 0.87 23.23 19.15
CA LEU A 50 -0.45 23.86 19.03
C LEU A 50 -1.13 24.05 20.40
N LEU A 51 -0.90 23.14 21.36
CA LEU A 51 -1.49 23.29 22.70
C LEU A 51 -0.86 24.44 23.51
N THR A 52 0.34 24.90 23.18
CA THR A 52 0.99 26.01 23.91
C THR A 52 0.58 27.38 23.39
N VAL A 53 0.22 27.49 22.10
CA VAL A 53 -0.22 28.74 21.44
C VAL A 53 -1.26 29.54 22.24
N PRO A 54 -2.37 28.97 22.76
CA PRO A 54 -3.40 29.75 23.45
C PRO A 54 -2.95 30.35 24.78
N PHE A 55 -1.84 29.87 25.34
CA PHE A 55 -1.25 30.38 26.57
C PHE A 55 -0.15 31.42 26.31
N ALA A 56 0.19 31.69 25.05
CA ALA A 56 1.15 32.72 24.69
C ALA A 56 0.55 34.13 24.92
N VAL A 57 1.40 35.07 25.35
CA VAL A 57 0.99 36.43 25.73
C VAL A 57 0.22 37.16 24.62
N GLY A 58 0.57 36.92 23.35
CA GLY A 58 -0.07 37.56 22.19
C GLY A 58 -1.33 36.88 21.64
N PHE A 59 -1.76 35.72 22.17
CA PHE A 59 -2.90 35.00 21.59
C PHE A 59 -4.25 35.73 21.78
N ARG A 60 -4.36 36.57 22.82
CA ARG A 60 -5.58 37.33 23.10
C ARG A 60 -5.88 38.37 22.03
N ASP A 61 -4.84 38.87 21.37
CA ASP A 61 -4.91 39.91 20.34
C ASP A 61 -5.14 39.33 18.93
N VAL A 62 -5.15 38.00 18.79
CA VAL A 62 -5.50 37.32 17.53
C VAL A 62 -6.99 37.55 17.24
N ASP A 63 -7.29 37.87 15.99
CA ASP A 63 -8.66 38.08 15.52
C ASP A 63 -9.47 36.76 15.48
N ASP A 64 -10.74 36.84 15.08
CA ASP A 64 -11.59 35.66 15.01
C ASP A 64 -11.19 34.71 13.86
N GLY A 65 -10.62 35.22 12.77
CA GLY A 65 -10.10 34.42 11.65
C GLY A 65 -8.94 33.52 12.07
N GLY A 66 -7.93 34.10 12.71
CA GLY A 66 -6.80 33.37 13.29
C GLY A 66 -7.24 32.36 14.35
N ARG A 67 -8.19 32.70 15.23
CA ARG A 67 -8.74 31.72 16.19
C ARG A 67 -9.41 30.54 15.49
N ALA A 68 -10.15 30.77 14.41
CA ALA A 68 -10.75 29.68 13.63
C ALA A 68 -9.69 28.78 13.00
N LEU A 69 -8.65 29.35 12.39
CA LEU A 69 -7.51 28.60 11.84
C LEU A 69 -6.79 27.80 12.92
N TYR A 70 -6.62 28.36 14.11
CA TYR A 70 -6.06 27.67 15.27
C TYR A 70 -6.86 26.41 15.62
N TYR A 71 -8.19 26.52 15.74
CA TYR A 71 -9.04 25.37 16.05
C TYR A 71 -9.01 24.30 14.94
N VAL A 72 -9.03 24.71 13.67
CA VAL A 72 -8.90 23.79 12.53
C VAL A 72 -7.56 23.07 12.58
N ALA A 73 -6.47 23.79 12.86
CA ALA A 73 -5.13 23.21 12.99
C ALA A 73 -5.05 22.20 14.12
N LEU A 74 -5.55 22.57 15.31
CA LEU A 74 -5.51 21.74 16.51
C LEU A 74 -6.36 20.47 16.35
N LEU A 75 -7.61 20.61 15.90
CA LEU A 75 -8.51 19.47 15.70
C LEU A 75 -8.04 18.56 14.57
N GLY A 76 -7.46 19.12 13.50
CA GLY A 76 -6.83 18.36 12.42
C GLY A 76 -5.67 17.50 12.92
N ALA A 77 -4.78 18.05 13.75
CA ALA A 77 -3.66 17.32 14.34
C ALA A 77 -4.14 16.20 15.30
N ALA A 78 -5.18 16.49 16.10
CA ALA A 78 -5.79 15.50 16.99
C ALA A 78 -6.41 14.34 16.18
N LEU A 79 -7.17 14.65 15.12
CA LEU A 79 -7.78 13.64 14.25
C LEU A 79 -6.74 12.80 13.52
N ALA A 80 -5.66 13.43 13.03
CA ALA A 80 -4.52 12.73 12.43
C ALA A 80 -3.87 11.75 13.43
N SER A 81 -3.66 12.20 14.67
CA SER A 81 -3.12 11.36 15.75
C SER A 81 -3.99 10.12 16.00
N ILE A 82 -5.30 10.33 16.16
CA ILE A 82 -6.26 9.25 16.40
C ILE A 82 -6.24 8.26 15.23
N CYS A 83 -6.25 8.75 13.99
CA CYS A 83 -6.21 7.93 12.80
C CYS A 83 -4.94 7.07 12.71
N PHE A 84 -3.75 7.63 12.99
CA PHE A 84 -2.51 6.86 12.91
C PHE A 84 -2.33 5.87 14.08
N ILE A 85 -2.89 6.16 15.25
CA ILE A 85 -2.83 5.26 16.42
C ILE A 85 -3.85 4.11 16.30
N ALA A 86 -5.03 4.37 15.69
CA ALA A 86 -6.11 3.41 15.52
C ALA A 86 -5.68 2.00 15.03
N PRO A 87 -4.88 1.84 13.96
CA PRO A 87 -4.52 0.51 13.46
C PRO A 87 -3.63 -0.29 14.43
N VAL A 88 -2.78 0.36 15.22
CA VAL A 88 -1.98 -0.31 16.25
C VAL A 88 -2.87 -0.85 17.37
N THR A 89 -3.84 -0.05 17.82
CA THR A 89 -4.81 -0.44 18.85
C THR A 89 -5.73 -1.55 18.34
N GLN A 90 -6.23 -1.44 17.10
CA GLN A 90 -7.06 -2.48 16.49
C GLN A 90 -6.29 -3.78 16.32
N HIS A 91 -5.01 -3.74 15.94
CA HIS A 91 -4.19 -4.94 15.86
C HIS A 91 -4.07 -5.64 17.22
N ARG A 92 -3.81 -4.88 18.30
CA ARG A 92 -3.73 -5.44 19.66
C ARG A 92 -5.04 -6.09 20.11
N ILE A 93 -6.19 -5.51 19.77
CA ILE A 93 -7.52 -6.01 20.16
C ILE A 93 -7.94 -7.22 19.31
N LEU A 94 -7.68 -7.19 18.01
CA LEU A 94 -8.18 -8.17 17.05
C LEU A 94 -7.27 -9.38 16.85
N PHE A 95 -6.10 -9.42 17.52
CA PHE A 95 -5.09 -10.47 17.39
C PHE A 95 -5.63 -11.89 17.59
N ARG A 96 -6.76 -12.07 18.31
CA ARG A 96 -7.38 -13.39 18.55
C ARG A 96 -8.38 -13.85 17.50
N LEU A 97 -8.78 -13.02 16.54
CA LEU A 97 -9.92 -13.31 15.64
C LEU A 97 -9.54 -13.75 14.22
N GLY A 98 -8.25 -13.85 13.87
CA GLY A 98 -7.79 -14.43 12.58
C GLY A 98 -8.17 -13.66 11.31
N GLN A 99 -8.92 -12.56 11.39
CA GLN A 99 -9.41 -11.79 10.24
C GLN A 99 -8.41 -10.68 9.81
N LYS A 100 -7.25 -11.09 9.31
CA LYS A 100 -6.12 -10.19 8.96
C LYS A 100 -6.38 -9.29 7.74
N SER A 101 -7.13 -9.76 6.75
CA SER A 101 -7.40 -9.00 5.51
C SER A 101 -8.26 -7.74 5.75
N LEU A 102 -9.21 -7.80 6.69
CA LEU A 102 -10.06 -6.67 7.07
C LEU A 102 -9.25 -5.57 7.78
N LEU A 103 -8.25 -5.96 8.57
CA LEU A 103 -7.41 -5.06 9.34
C LEU A 103 -6.54 -4.19 8.43
N ILE A 104 -5.95 -4.77 7.37
CA ILE A 104 -5.14 -4.03 6.39
C ILE A 104 -5.97 -2.99 5.63
N ARG A 105 -7.20 -3.35 5.21
CA ARG A 105 -8.09 -2.41 4.52
C ARG A 105 -8.58 -1.28 5.43
N ARG A 106 -8.69 -1.51 6.75
CA ARG A 106 -8.97 -0.47 7.74
C ARG A 106 -7.75 0.40 7.99
N ALA A 107 -6.57 -0.19 8.18
CA ALA A 107 -5.31 0.53 8.38
C ALA A 107 -5.00 1.48 7.22
N ASN A 108 -5.20 1.04 5.97
CA ASN A 108 -5.02 1.91 4.81
C ASN A 108 -6.02 3.09 4.79
N ARG A 109 -7.28 2.87 5.18
CA ARG A 109 -8.29 3.94 5.28
C ARG A 109 -7.92 4.94 6.36
N PHE A 110 -7.53 4.47 7.55
CA PHE A 110 -7.07 5.34 8.63
C PHE A 110 -5.79 6.11 8.24
N GLY A 111 -4.87 5.49 7.50
CA GLY A 111 -3.70 6.17 6.95
C GLY A 111 -4.06 7.33 6.02
N ILE A 112 -5.00 7.10 5.09
CA ILE A 112 -5.46 8.15 4.17
C ILE A 112 -6.21 9.26 4.92
N CYS A 113 -7.16 8.90 5.80
CA CYS A 113 -7.91 9.88 6.59
C CYS A 113 -6.96 10.71 7.49
N GLY A 114 -5.98 10.05 8.13
CA GLY A 114 -4.97 10.70 8.96
C GLY A 114 -4.08 11.63 8.16
N ALA A 115 -3.66 11.23 6.96
CA ALA A 115 -2.89 12.09 6.05
C ALA A 115 -3.71 13.32 5.62
N VAL A 116 -4.99 13.17 5.25
CA VAL A 116 -5.84 14.33 4.91
C VAL A 116 -5.98 15.28 6.11
N ALA A 117 -6.29 14.74 7.29
CA ALA A 117 -6.42 15.55 8.51
C ALA A 117 -5.12 16.29 8.86
N LEU A 118 -3.97 15.64 8.65
CA LEU A 118 -2.66 16.25 8.85
C LEU A 118 -2.39 17.37 7.84
N ALA A 119 -2.74 17.19 6.56
CA ALA A 119 -2.58 18.22 5.53
C ALA A 119 -3.39 19.48 5.90
N VAL A 120 -4.64 19.28 6.32
CA VAL A 120 -5.51 20.36 6.81
C VAL A 120 -4.86 21.05 8.01
N SER A 121 -4.33 20.28 8.96
CA SER A 121 -3.70 20.82 10.16
C SER A 121 -2.49 21.71 9.85
N ILE A 122 -1.56 21.21 9.04
CA ILE A 122 -0.35 21.94 8.63
C ILE A 122 -0.73 23.20 7.84
N THR A 123 -1.68 23.08 6.90
CA THR A 123 -2.17 24.21 6.10
C THR A 123 -2.77 25.30 6.99
N ALA A 124 -3.65 24.92 7.93
CA ALA A 124 -4.29 25.87 8.83
C ALA A 124 -3.28 26.51 9.80
N ALA A 125 -2.31 25.75 10.32
CA ALA A 125 -1.24 26.28 11.16
C ALA A 125 -0.34 27.28 10.40
N THR A 126 -0.03 27.01 9.13
CA THR A 126 0.73 27.95 8.29
C THR A 126 -0.09 29.19 7.93
N ALA A 127 -1.37 29.02 7.59
CA ALA A 127 -2.25 30.16 7.32
C ALA A 127 -2.37 31.07 8.56
N LEU A 128 -2.56 30.48 9.75
CA LEU A 128 -2.62 31.19 11.04
C LEU A 128 -1.41 32.10 11.23
N ILE A 129 -0.20 31.55 11.09
CA ILE A 129 1.02 32.31 11.37
C ILE A 129 1.24 33.41 10.33
N MET A 130 0.86 33.18 9.07
CA MET A 130 0.98 34.16 8.00
C MET A 130 -0.06 35.28 8.13
N GLU A 131 -1.28 34.97 8.56
CA GLU A 131 -2.32 35.96 8.88
C GLU A 131 -1.88 36.84 10.05
N THR A 132 -1.37 36.21 11.10
CA THR A 132 -0.95 36.90 12.33
C THR A 132 0.27 37.80 12.11
N LEU A 133 1.23 37.39 11.27
CA LEU A 133 2.50 38.12 11.10
C LEU A 133 2.58 39.02 9.86
N LEU A 134 1.82 38.73 8.81
CA LEU A 134 1.93 39.43 7.52
C LEU A 134 0.61 40.08 7.11
N SER A 135 -0.36 39.29 6.64
CA SER A 135 -1.66 39.73 6.13
C SER A 135 -2.52 38.54 5.67
N ASP A 136 -3.82 38.78 5.50
CA ASP A 136 -4.79 37.81 4.96
C ASP A 136 -4.37 37.27 3.58
N ALA A 137 -3.82 38.15 2.72
CA ALA A 137 -3.34 37.74 1.40
C ALA A 137 -2.14 36.79 1.50
N ALA A 138 -1.21 37.05 2.43
CA ALA A 138 -0.09 36.14 2.68
C ALA A 138 -0.56 34.80 3.27
N ALA A 139 -1.59 34.81 4.11
CA ALA A 139 -2.23 33.61 4.63
C ALA A 139 -2.87 32.76 3.52
N ALA A 140 -3.60 33.39 2.60
CA ALA A 140 -4.21 32.71 1.48
C ALA A 140 -3.16 32.09 0.54
N VAL A 141 -2.11 32.85 0.18
CA VAL A 141 -1.04 32.36 -0.71
C VAL A 141 -0.22 31.26 -0.02
N GLY A 142 0.22 31.49 1.22
CA GLY A 142 0.99 30.53 1.99
C GLY A 142 0.22 29.23 2.24
N GLY A 143 -1.05 29.35 2.64
CA GLY A 143 -1.96 28.21 2.81
C GLY A 143 -2.17 27.46 1.49
N ALA A 144 -2.41 28.16 0.37
CA ALA A 144 -2.56 27.52 -0.93
C ALA A 144 -1.30 26.78 -1.39
N VAL A 145 -0.11 27.37 -1.17
CA VAL A 145 1.18 26.73 -1.50
C VAL A 145 1.39 25.47 -0.67
N ILE A 146 1.20 25.53 0.65
CA ILE A 146 1.35 24.36 1.53
C ILE A 146 0.31 23.29 1.19
N ALA A 147 -0.94 23.67 0.98
CA ALA A 147 -2.00 22.74 0.57
C ALA A 147 -1.67 22.06 -0.76
N ALA A 148 -1.15 22.82 -1.74
CA ALA A 148 -0.73 22.28 -3.04
C ALA A 148 0.46 21.31 -2.89
N LEU A 149 1.46 21.65 -2.07
CA LEU A 149 2.60 20.77 -1.80
C LEU A 149 2.16 19.47 -1.10
N CYS A 150 1.30 19.55 -0.09
CA CYS A 150 0.72 18.37 0.56
C CYS A 150 -0.10 17.53 -0.44
N ALA A 151 -0.98 18.17 -1.23
CA ALA A 151 -1.80 17.48 -2.22
C ALA A 151 -0.94 16.77 -3.27
N TRP A 152 0.09 17.47 -3.76
CA TRP A 152 1.03 16.96 -4.76
C TRP A 152 1.82 15.76 -4.22
N ALA A 153 2.49 15.95 -3.09
CA ALA A 153 3.38 14.94 -2.51
C ALA A 153 2.62 13.70 -2.05
N TRP A 154 1.41 13.85 -1.49
CA TRP A 154 0.71 12.74 -0.82
C TRP A 154 -0.34 12.07 -1.68
N PHE A 155 -0.95 12.76 -2.64
CA PHE A 155 -2.04 12.21 -3.44
C PHE A 155 -1.70 12.14 -4.92
N VAL A 156 -1.13 13.20 -5.49
CA VAL A 156 -0.88 13.26 -6.95
C VAL A 156 0.19 12.26 -7.38
N GLN A 157 1.32 12.20 -6.66
CA GLN A 157 2.39 11.24 -6.94
C GLN A 157 1.88 9.77 -6.95
N PRO A 158 1.19 9.26 -5.92
CA PRO A 158 0.68 7.89 -5.94
C PRO A 158 -0.43 7.66 -6.98
N LEU A 159 -1.25 8.67 -7.29
CA LEU A 159 -2.27 8.57 -8.35
C LEU A 159 -1.63 8.44 -9.73
N LEU A 160 -0.58 9.21 -10.01
CA LEU A 160 0.18 9.14 -11.27
C LEU A 160 0.89 7.78 -11.42
N SER A 161 1.54 7.29 -10.35
CA SER A 161 2.16 5.95 -10.36
C SER A 161 1.12 4.84 -10.60
N ARG A 162 -0.07 4.93 -9.99
CA ARG A 162 -1.16 3.97 -10.26
C ARG A 162 -1.58 3.99 -11.72
N ARG A 163 -1.74 5.18 -12.32
CA ARG A 163 -2.12 5.33 -13.74
C ARG A 163 -1.06 4.75 -14.68
N ALA A 164 0.23 5.00 -14.40
CA ALA A 164 1.34 4.49 -15.19
C ALA A 164 1.41 2.95 -15.18
N VAL A 165 1.24 2.32 -14.02
CA VAL A 165 1.24 0.85 -13.89
C VAL A 165 0.03 0.23 -14.61
N LEU A 166 -1.15 0.84 -14.52
CA LEU A 166 -2.34 0.37 -15.22
C LEU A 166 -2.21 0.50 -16.74
N ALA A 167 -1.62 1.60 -17.23
CA ALA A 167 -1.32 1.79 -18.64
C ALA A 167 -0.34 0.72 -19.16
N ALA A 168 0.71 0.38 -18.39
CA ALA A 168 1.66 -0.68 -18.75
C ALA A 168 1.02 -2.08 -18.78
N ARG A 169 0.12 -2.40 -17.84
CA ARG A 169 -0.62 -3.69 -17.85
C ARG A 169 -1.57 -3.80 -19.05
N ASN A 170 -2.24 -2.73 -19.41
CA ASN A 170 -3.14 -2.71 -20.57
C ASN A 170 -2.38 -2.83 -21.90
N GLY A 171 -1.17 -2.27 -21.99
CA GLY A 171 -0.28 -2.44 -23.15
C GLY A 171 0.26 -3.87 -23.30
N SER A 172 0.56 -4.55 -22.19
CA SER A 172 1.07 -5.94 -22.23
C SER A 172 -0.01 -7.00 -22.49
N GLY A 173 -1.29 -6.69 -22.29
CA GLY A 173 -2.42 -7.60 -22.54
C GLY A 173 -2.99 -7.57 -23.97
N GLY A 174 -2.58 -6.60 -24.80
CA GLY A 174 -3.05 -6.43 -26.18
C GLY A 174 -2.21 -7.13 -27.26
N GLY A 175 -1.04 -7.68 -26.91
CA GLY A 175 -0.05 -8.19 -27.89
C GLY A 175 -0.07 -9.70 -28.17
N SER A 176 -0.94 -10.50 -27.54
CA SER A 176 -0.91 -11.97 -27.67
C SER A 176 -2.17 -12.58 -28.30
N ARG A 177 -2.78 -11.91 -29.29
CA ARG A 177 -3.96 -12.45 -30.01
C ARG A 177 -3.86 -12.53 -31.53
N ASP A 178 -2.68 -12.35 -32.12
CA ASP A 178 -2.47 -12.63 -33.54
C ASP A 178 -1.27 -13.57 -33.73
N GLY A 179 -1.54 -14.80 -34.19
CA GLY A 179 -0.50 -15.80 -34.45
C GLY A 179 -0.90 -17.27 -34.25
N GLY A 180 -2.18 -17.59 -34.09
CA GLY A 180 -2.62 -18.96 -33.81
C GLY A 180 -3.97 -19.33 -34.43
N LEU A 181 -4.20 -18.99 -35.69
CA LEU A 181 -5.32 -19.52 -36.48
C LEU A 181 -4.77 -20.15 -37.76
N GLY A 182 -4.30 -21.38 -37.61
CA GLY A 182 -3.88 -22.28 -38.68
C GLY A 182 -4.07 -23.74 -38.27
N ALA A 183 -5.17 -24.03 -37.57
CA ALA A 183 -5.64 -25.39 -37.36
C ALA A 183 -6.31 -25.86 -38.65
N ALA A 184 -5.63 -26.73 -39.40
CA ALA A 184 -6.24 -27.57 -40.42
C ALA A 184 -5.87 -29.03 -40.13
N GLU A 185 -6.51 -29.60 -39.12
CA GLU A 185 -6.60 -31.05 -38.96
C GLU A 185 -8.03 -31.46 -39.32
N PRO A 186 -8.26 -32.09 -40.48
CA PRO A 186 -9.56 -32.64 -40.81
C PRO A 186 -9.71 -34.08 -40.29
N PRO A 187 -10.91 -34.49 -39.86
CA PRO A 187 -11.14 -35.72 -39.13
C PRO A 187 -11.20 -36.97 -40.02
N ALA A 188 -10.95 -38.09 -39.35
CA ALA A 188 -10.97 -39.49 -39.80
C ALA A 188 -12.01 -39.87 -40.87
N ARG A 189 -11.56 -40.66 -41.86
CA ARG A 189 -12.41 -41.57 -42.65
C ARG A 189 -12.05 -43.01 -42.30
N ALA A 190 -13.08 -43.81 -42.02
CA ALA A 190 -13.02 -45.27 -41.86
C ALA A 190 -13.20 -45.98 -43.23
N PRO A 191 -13.31 -47.33 -43.29
CA PRO A 191 -12.23 -48.27 -43.57
C PRO A 191 -12.38 -48.98 -44.93
N ALA A 192 -11.31 -49.58 -45.46
CA ALA A 192 -11.39 -50.59 -46.53
C ALA A 192 -10.28 -51.64 -46.41
N GLU A 193 -10.72 -52.88 -46.60
CA GLU A 193 -10.05 -54.19 -46.69
C GLU A 193 -8.74 -54.18 -47.51
N GLY A 194 -7.76 -55.08 -47.39
CA GLY A 194 -7.59 -56.37 -46.71
C GLY A 194 -6.25 -56.98 -47.14
N SER A 195 -5.97 -58.23 -46.74
CA SER A 195 -4.88 -59.13 -47.19
C SER A 195 -3.72 -59.38 -46.21
N GLY A 196 -3.94 -60.38 -45.33
CA GLY A 196 -3.19 -61.64 -45.36
C GLY A 196 -1.78 -61.71 -44.77
N ALA A 197 -1.65 -62.39 -43.62
CA ALA A 197 -0.63 -63.41 -43.28
C ALA A 197 -0.68 -63.62 -41.75
N ALA A 198 -1.31 -64.69 -41.28
CA ALA A 198 -0.66 -65.95 -40.95
C ALA A 198 0.10 -65.92 -39.60
N SER A 199 -0.40 -66.72 -38.66
CA SER A 199 0.34 -67.79 -37.98
C SER A 199 -0.01 -67.88 -36.49
N ARG A 200 -0.67 -69.00 -36.14
CA ARG A 200 -0.47 -69.88 -34.97
C ARG A 200 -0.32 -69.24 -33.58
N ALA A 201 -0.81 -69.81 -32.49
CA ALA A 201 -1.56 -71.01 -32.17
C ALA A 201 -1.69 -70.98 -30.63
N THR A 202 -2.68 -71.71 -30.07
CA THR A 202 -2.68 -72.32 -28.71
C THR A 202 -2.50 -71.41 -27.49
N ALA A 203 -3.14 -71.58 -26.34
CA ALA A 203 -4.28 -72.28 -25.77
C ALA A 203 -4.30 -71.77 -24.28
N PRO A 204 -5.38 -71.94 -23.52
CA PRO A 204 -5.62 -71.23 -22.26
C PRO A 204 -5.20 -72.07 -21.04
N GLU A 205 -4.84 -71.44 -19.91
CA GLU A 205 -5.00 -72.08 -18.59
C GLU A 205 -4.92 -71.07 -17.43
N ARG A 206 -6.10 -70.83 -16.85
CA ARG A 206 -6.51 -70.72 -15.43
C ARG A 206 -5.83 -69.78 -14.42
N ASP A 207 -6.74 -69.04 -13.78
CA ASP A 207 -6.77 -68.64 -12.37
C ASP A 207 -6.22 -69.68 -11.40
N ASP A 208 -5.61 -69.19 -10.32
CA ASP A 208 -5.82 -69.72 -8.97
C ASP A 208 -5.49 -68.60 -7.94
N PRO A 209 -6.05 -68.69 -6.71
CA PRO A 209 -6.48 -67.55 -5.87
C PRO A 209 -5.41 -66.82 -5.05
#